data_AF-A0A917XB71-F1
#
_entry.id   AF-A0A917XB71-F1
#
_cell.length_a   1.000
_cell.length_b   1.000
_cell.length_c   1.000
_cell.angle_alpha   90.00
_cell.angle_beta   90.00
_cell.angle_gamma   90.00
#
_symmetry.space_group_name_H-M   'P 1'
#
loop_
_entity.id
_entity.type
_entity.pdbx_description
1 polymer ?
#
loop_
_entity_poly.entity_id
_entity_poly.type
_entity_poly.pdbx_seq_one_letter_code
_entity_poly.pdbx_strand_id
1 'polypeptide(L)'
;MLINLPGHIRGHAVTVGCRTPVMPLLTIERGIARSVVLSAGARTTPTGTADIRRRIPILRKPPRSYPQGLTCFGPRLYRLHELMFVSVRARSTGEAVDVTGREELTTAGGRKLPAPKGFAPWPPHGSPKEEGRALRSAVPRRGHDALDLDASRPDAVSAVEESNRDRIPALVPIRVGRMAAGPFAFLRGSAGLMAHDLARTPMTRIATQICGDAHAANFGLYGDPRGDLVIDLNDFDETVLGPWEWDLKRLATSLVLAGREAGADEDTCRKAAGDAAGAYRRTMRLLAKLPVLDAWNAIADEELVSHSDAHDMLGTLRRVSEKARANTSGRFAARSTEPTADGGRRFVDALPVLRRVPDAEAEAVTAALEHYLTTLSEDRHPLLSRHTPHDVAFRIVGTGSVGTRSYVVLLLDHRGEPLILQVKEARPSALVPHLATAGFETPAVGHEGRRVVLGQKRMQVVSDILLGWTTVDGRPFQVRQFRNRKGSVDPAALSPDQIDDYGRMTGALLARAHSHSADPRLIAGYCGKNEELDEAIAAFAVTYADRTEADHEELVAAVRTGRIAAELGV
;
A
#
# COMPACT_ATOMS: atom_id res chain seq x y z
N MET A 1 -33.67 65.39 -40.55
CA MET A 1 -34.00 64.30 -41.49
C MET A 1 -34.45 63.10 -40.65
N LEU A 2 -35.65 63.23 -40.06
CA LEU A 2 -36.84 62.37 -40.30
C LEU A 2 -36.61 60.91 -39.82
N ILE A 3 -36.79 60.57 -38.54
CA ILE A 3 -38.02 60.40 -37.72
C ILE A 3 -38.78 59.09 -38.03
N ASN A 4 -38.86 58.16 -37.05
CA ASN A 4 -40.06 57.56 -36.41
C ASN A 4 -39.95 56.04 -36.06
N LEU A 5 -40.04 55.75 -34.75
CA LEU A 5 -40.85 54.67 -34.17
C LEU A 5 -42.34 55.12 -34.20
N PRO A 6 -43.40 54.28 -34.19
CA PRO A 6 -43.77 53.47 -32.99
C PRO A 6 -44.68 52.23 -33.22
N GLY A 7 -45.07 51.54 -32.14
CA GLY A 7 -46.45 51.02 -32.01
C GLY A 7 -46.67 49.56 -31.60
N HIS A 8 -47.06 49.37 -30.34
CA HIS A 8 -47.83 48.23 -29.83
C HIS A 8 -49.23 48.12 -30.48
N ILE A 9 -49.85 46.92 -30.52
CA ILE A 9 -51.18 46.60 -29.92
C ILE A 9 -51.53 45.09 -30.04
N ARG A 10 -52.24 44.67 -28.98
CA ARG A 10 -52.90 43.42 -28.55
C ARG A 10 -53.74 42.63 -29.58
N GLY A 11 -53.97 41.34 -29.27
CA GLY A 11 -55.18 40.61 -29.71
C GLY A 11 -55.16 39.09 -29.49
N HIS A 12 -56.05 38.60 -28.63
CA HIS A 12 -56.25 37.21 -28.18
C HIS A 12 -56.76 36.21 -29.24
N ALA A 13 -56.41 34.93 -29.10
CA ALA A 13 -57.36 33.81 -29.24
C ALA A 13 -56.88 32.55 -28.51
N VAL A 14 -57.82 31.98 -27.75
CA VAL A 14 -57.77 30.77 -26.92
C VAL A 14 -58.12 29.55 -27.78
N THR A 15 -57.42 28.41 -27.65
CA THR A 15 -58.08 27.09 -27.64
C THR A 15 -57.21 25.98 -27.03
N VAL A 16 -57.89 25.18 -26.22
CA VAL A 16 -57.45 24.04 -25.41
C VAL A 16 -57.28 22.79 -26.28
N GLY A 17 -56.28 21.95 -25.97
CA GLY A 17 -56.09 20.66 -26.64
C GLY A 17 -55.31 19.67 -25.77
N CYS A 18 -56.03 18.97 -24.89
CA CYS A 18 -55.57 17.88 -24.04
C CYS A 18 -55.53 16.56 -24.83
N ARG A 19 -54.42 15.80 -24.80
CA ARG A 19 -54.38 14.36 -25.15
C ARG A 19 -53.28 13.59 -24.42
N THR A 20 -53.71 12.69 -23.53
CA THR A 20 -53.01 11.51 -23.01
C THR A 20 -53.12 10.32 -23.98
N PRO A 21 -52.24 9.31 -23.85
CA PRO A 21 -52.70 7.91 -23.84
C PRO A 21 -51.98 7.09 -22.73
N VAL A 22 -52.69 6.51 -21.76
CA VAL A 22 -53.27 5.14 -21.72
C VAL A 22 -52.22 4.01 -21.62
N MET A 23 -52.18 3.38 -20.43
CA MET A 23 -51.60 2.06 -20.14
C MET A 23 -52.53 0.91 -20.58
N PRO A 24 -52.02 -0.32 -20.70
CA PRO A 24 -52.80 -1.52 -20.43
C PRO A 24 -52.32 -2.25 -19.16
N LEU A 25 -53.26 -2.43 -18.23
CA LEU A 25 -53.23 -3.41 -17.14
C LEU A 25 -53.81 -4.72 -17.67
N LEU A 26 -53.20 -5.86 -17.33
CA LEU A 26 -53.81 -7.18 -17.42
C LEU A 26 -53.90 -7.80 -16.02
N THR A 27 -55.12 -8.24 -15.73
CA THR A 27 -55.69 -8.74 -14.48
C THR A 27 -55.23 -10.16 -14.14
N ILE A 28 -54.97 -10.47 -12.86
CA ILE A 28 -55.34 -11.76 -12.25
C ILE A 28 -55.95 -11.51 -10.87
N GLU A 29 -57.05 -12.23 -10.63
CA GLU A 29 -58.08 -12.10 -9.60
C GLU A 29 -57.77 -12.81 -8.25
N ARG A 30 -58.44 -12.28 -7.20
CA ARG A 30 -59.17 -12.94 -6.08
C ARG A 30 -58.48 -13.40 -4.77
N GLY A 31 -59.09 -12.93 -3.65
CA GLY A 31 -59.32 -13.71 -2.41
C GLY A 31 -58.98 -13.02 -1.08
N ILE A 32 -59.64 -11.92 -0.67
CA ILE A 32 -60.62 -11.80 0.46
C ILE A 32 -60.40 -12.64 1.73
N ALA A 33 -60.22 -11.95 2.88
CA ALA A 33 -60.92 -12.07 4.21
C ALA A 33 -59.95 -11.80 5.39
N ARG A 34 -60.09 -10.69 6.15
CA ARG A 34 -60.80 -10.52 7.47
C ARG A 34 -60.26 -11.46 8.57
N SER A 35 -59.96 -11.09 9.83
CA SER A 35 -60.52 -10.07 10.73
C SER A 35 -59.83 -10.10 12.13
N VAL A 36 -59.72 -8.92 12.77
CA VAL A 36 -60.15 -8.57 14.16
C VAL A 36 -59.48 -9.24 15.40
N VAL A 37 -58.61 -8.47 16.09
CA VAL A 37 -58.73 -7.85 17.45
C VAL A 37 -58.92 -8.71 18.76
N LEU A 38 -58.11 -8.33 19.78
CA LEU A 38 -58.29 -8.24 21.27
C LEU A 38 -57.88 -9.34 22.29
N SER A 39 -57.13 -8.84 23.28
CA SER A 39 -57.14 -9.11 24.75
C SER A 39 -56.48 -10.39 25.28
N ALA A 40 -55.45 -10.32 26.14
CA ALA A 40 -55.41 -10.03 27.59
C ALA A 40 -55.71 -11.25 28.47
N GLY A 41 -54.87 -11.51 29.49
CA GLY A 41 -55.22 -12.47 30.56
C GLY A 41 -54.05 -13.08 31.31
N ALA A 42 -53.88 -12.71 32.58
CA ALA A 42 -52.79 -13.10 33.48
C ALA A 42 -53.01 -14.43 34.23
N ARG A 43 -51.97 -14.81 35.01
CA ARG A 43 -51.99 -15.65 36.25
C ARG A 43 -52.18 -17.17 36.02
N THR A 44 -51.56 -18.15 36.70
CA THR A 44 -51.05 -18.32 38.08
C THR A 44 -50.02 -19.50 38.17
N THR A 45 -49.19 -19.47 39.21
CA THR A 45 -48.30 -20.48 39.84
C THR A 45 -49.03 -21.71 40.46
N PRO A 46 -48.40 -22.59 41.28
CA PRO A 46 -47.15 -23.40 41.16
C PRO A 46 -47.38 -24.88 41.61
N THR A 47 -46.35 -25.74 41.60
CA THR A 47 -46.05 -26.75 42.66
C THR A 47 -44.85 -27.65 42.26
N GLY A 48 -44.09 -28.11 43.27
CA GLY A 48 -43.44 -29.43 43.21
C GLY A 48 -41.90 -29.47 43.26
N THR A 49 -41.35 -29.39 44.47
CA THR A 49 -39.98 -29.72 44.89
C THR A 49 -39.60 -31.19 44.69
N ALA A 50 -38.35 -31.49 44.31
CA ALA A 50 -37.45 -32.44 45.01
C ALA A 50 -36.08 -32.55 44.31
N ASP A 51 -35.10 -32.91 45.14
CA ASP A 51 -33.67 -32.63 45.08
C ASP A 51 -32.83 -33.83 44.57
N ILE A 52 -31.56 -33.55 44.23
CA ILE A 52 -30.34 -34.38 44.40
C ILE A 52 -29.43 -34.50 43.14
N ARG A 53 -28.35 -33.70 43.21
CA ARG A 53 -26.92 -33.97 42.89
C ARG A 53 -26.59 -34.82 41.64
N ARG A 54 -25.96 -34.18 40.65
CA ARG A 54 -24.51 -34.35 40.32
C ARG A 54 -24.07 -33.35 39.25
N ARG A 55 -22.83 -32.88 39.41
CA ARG A 55 -22.16 -31.78 38.70
C ARG A 55 -21.95 -32.09 37.22
N ILE A 56 -22.41 -31.19 36.34
CA ILE A 56 -21.90 -30.97 34.99
C ILE A 56 -21.78 -29.44 34.83
N PRO A 57 -20.63 -28.87 34.41
CA PRO A 57 -20.52 -27.44 34.21
C PRO A 57 -21.38 -26.99 33.01
N ILE A 58 -22.17 -25.98 33.31
CA ILE A 58 -23.23 -25.39 32.51
C ILE A 58 -22.63 -24.53 31.40
N LEU A 59 -22.90 -24.88 30.13
CA LEU A 59 -23.02 -23.93 29.03
C LEU A 59 -24.27 -23.08 29.27
N ARG A 60 -24.09 -21.81 29.64
CA ARG A 60 -25.19 -20.86 29.87
C ARG A 60 -25.59 -20.17 28.56
N LYS A 61 -26.78 -20.56 28.11
CA LYS A 61 -27.88 -19.82 27.46
C LYS A 61 -27.67 -19.01 26.16
N PRO A 62 -28.60 -19.15 25.19
CA PRO A 62 -28.71 -18.30 23.99
C PRO A 62 -29.68 -17.11 24.20
N PRO A 63 -29.66 -16.13 23.30
CA PRO A 63 -30.88 -15.45 22.84
C PRO A 63 -31.01 -15.58 21.30
N ARG A 64 -32.14 -16.12 20.82
CA ARG A 64 -33.30 -15.38 20.25
C ARG A 64 -33.09 -14.81 18.84
N SER A 65 -33.80 -15.46 17.91
CA SER A 65 -34.59 -14.91 16.79
C SER A 65 -33.90 -14.05 15.72
N TYR A 66 -33.69 -14.67 14.56
CA TYR A 66 -33.48 -14.05 13.25
C TYR A 66 -34.81 -13.57 12.63
N PRO A 67 -34.77 -12.48 11.85
CA PRO A 67 -35.42 -12.43 10.55
C PRO A 67 -34.38 -12.42 9.41
N GLN A 68 -34.80 -12.96 8.27
CA GLN A 68 -34.01 -13.17 7.07
C GLN A 68 -33.54 -11.85 6.42
N GLY A 69 -32.32 -11.86 5.88
CA GLY A 69 -31.80 -10.81 4.99
C GLY A 69 -30.29 -10.95 4.73
N LEU A 70 -29.92 -11.51 3.58
CA LEU A 70 -28.59 -11.56 2.94
C LEU A 70 -27.34 -11.53 3.86
N THR A 71 -26.79 -12.71 4.17
CA THR A 71 -25.41 -12.81 4.66
C THR A 71 -24.42 -12.52 3.54
N CYS A 72 -23.81 -11.34 3.63
CA CYS A 72 -22.55 -11.03 2.99
C CYS A 72 -21.46 -11.98 3.50
N PHE A 73 -20.61 -12.49 2.61
CA PHE A 73 -19.37 -13.17 2.98
C PHE A 73 -18.49 -12.20 3.78
N GLY A 74 -18.38 -12.42 5.09
CA GLY A 74 -17.34 -11.80 5.91
C GLY A 74 -16.00 -12.52 5.70
N PRO A 75 -14.85 -11.82 5.78
CA PRO A 75 -13.55 -12.47 5.69
C PRO A 75 -13.34 -13.33 6.93
N ARG A 76 -13.07 -14.63 6.74
CA ARG A 76 -12.55 -15.48 7.81
C ARG A 76 -11.14 -14.99 8.14
N LEU A 77 -10.98 -14.44 9.35
CA LEU A 77 -9.69 -14.22 9.99
C LEU A 77 -8.95 -15.56 10.07
N TYR A 78 -7.90 -15.73 9.27
CA TYR A 78 -7.06 -16.93 9.33
C TYR A 78 -6.05 -16.78 10.46
N ARG A 79 -6.24 -17.55 11.53
CA ARG A 79 -5.20 -17.80 12.54
C ARG A 79 -4.08 -18.61 11.91
N LEU A 80 -2.90 -18.02 11.82
CA LEU A 80 -1.67 -18.71 11.49
C LEU A 80 -1.07 -19.27 12.78
N HIS A 81 -1.39 -20.54 13.13
CA HIS A 81 -0.43 -21.53 13.64
C HIS A 81 -1.11 -22.88 14.02
N GLU A 82 -0.33 -23.96 13.85
CA GLU A 82 -0.56 -25.37 14.21
C GLU A 82 -1.71 -26.14 13.52
N LEU A 83 -1.44 -26.64 12.31
CA LEU A 83 -2.17 -27.77 11.75
C LEU A 83 -1.44 -29.09 12.09
N MET A 84 -1.80 -29.65 13.25
CA MET A 84 -1.63 -31.08 13.53
C MET A 84 -2.50 -31.87 12.55
N PHE A 85 -1.87 -32.59 11.62
CA PHE A 85 -2.55 -33.53 10.73
C PHE A 85 -3.09 -34.73 11.53
N VAL A 86 -4.38 -34.71 11.86
CA VAL A 86 -5.10 -35.95 12.21
C VAL A 86 -5.57 -36.59 10.91
N SER A 87 -4.80 -37.59 10.44
CA SER A 87 -5.18 -38.45 9.32
C SER A 87 -6.38 -39.31 9.71
N VAL A 88 -7.59 -38.94 9.30
CA VAL A 88 -8.75 -39.85 9.34
C VAL A 88 -8.67 -40.77 8.12
N ARG A 89 -8.16 -42.00 8.33
CA ARG A 89 -8.35 -43.11 7.38
C ARG A 89 -9.84 -43.47 7.35
N ALA A 90 -10.53 -43.09 6.28
CA ALA A 90 -11.82 -43.68 5.96
C ALA A 90 -11.60 -45.15 5.57
N ARG A 91 -12.14 -46.08 6.38
CA ARG A 91 -12.28 -47.49 6.00
C ARG A 91 -13.47 -47.59 5.06
N SER A 92 -13.23 -47.89 3.79
CA SER A 92 -14.29 -48.35 2.88
C SER A 92 -14.42 -49.87 3.02
N THR A 93 -15.50 -50.31 3.64
CA THR A 93 -16.06 -51.65 3.47
C THR A 93 -16.88 -51.67 2.17
N GLY A 94 -16.57 -52.56 1.24
CA GLY A 94 -17.36 -52.74 0.02
C GLY A 94 -16.76 -53.85 -0.84
N GLU A 95 -17.60 -54.82 -1.18
CA GLU A 95 -17.29 -56.14 -1.72
C GLU A 95 -16.59 -56.15 -3.08
N ALA A 96 -15.81 -57.21 -3.30
CA ALA A 96 -15.25 -57.57 -4.58
C ALA A 96 -16.36 -58.03 -5.54
N VAL A 97 -16.45 -57.38 -6.69
CA VAL A 97 -17.13 -57.93 -7.86
C VAL A 97 -16.11 -57.97 -8.99
N ASP A 98 -15.73 -59.20 -9.34
CA ASP A 98 -14.90 -59.52 -10.49
C ASP A 98 -15.77 -59.46 -11.75
N VAL A 99 -15.49 -58.50 -12.64
CA VAL A 99 -16.06 -58.46 -13.99
C VAL A 99 -14.92 -58.33 -14.98
N THR A 100 -14.53 -59.48 -15.51
CA THR A 100 -13.68 -59.62 -16.69
C THR A 100 -14.35 -58.96 -17.89
N GLY A 101 -13.90 -57.76 -18.24
CA GLY A 101 -14.30 -57.03 -19.44
C GLY A 101 -13.22 -56.04 -19.80
N ARG A 102 -12.25 -56.46 -20.63
CA ARG A 102 -11.34 -55.55 -21.33
C ARG A 102 -12.16 -54.80 -22.38
N GLU A 103 -12.79 -53.72 -21.98
CA GLU A 103 -13.09 -52.61 -22.89
C GLU A 103 -11.96 -51.59 -22.73
N GLU A 104 -11.27 -51.31 -23.83
CA GLU A 104 -10.46 -50.10 -23.96
C GLU A 104 -11.38 -48.91 -23.70
N LEU A 105 -11.38 -48.41 -22.46
CA LEU A 105 -11.82 -47.07 -22.13
C LEU A 105 -10.88 -46.12 -22.87
N THR A 106 -11.20 -45.86 -24.14
CA THR A 106 -10.76 -44.67 -24.85
C THR A 106 -11.05 -43.52 -23.91
N THR A 107 -10.00 -42.91 -23.36
CA THR A 107 -10.11 -41.73 -22.52
C THR A 107 -10.84 -40.68 -23.33
N ALA A 108 -12.16 -40.59 -23.15
CA ALA A 108 -13.00 -39.57 -23.73
C ALA A 108 -12.38 -38.25 -23.32
N GLY A 109 -11.76 -37.56 -24.29
CA GLY A 109 -11.02 -36.33 -24.06
C GLY A 109 -11.96 -35.33 -23.40
N GLY A 110 -11.83 -35.18 -22.08
CA GLY A 110 -12.66 -34.27 -21.30
C GLY A 110 -12.67 -32.90 -21.97
N ARG A 111 -13.86 -32.30 -22.07
CA ARG A 111 -14.06 -31.00 -22.74
C ARG A 111 -13.02 -29.99 -22.22
N LYS A 112 -12.02 -29.66 -23.05
CA LYS A 112 -11.05 -28.62 -22.74
C LYS A 112 -11.76 -27.28 -22.84
N LEU A 113 -11.85 -26.57 -21.72
CA LEU A 113 -12.30 -25.17 -21.75
C LEU A 113 -11.28 -24.34 -22.53
N PRO A 114 -11.72 -23.28 -23.25
CA PRO A 114 -10.79 -22.33 -23.83
C PRO A 114 -9.94 -21.70 -22.72
N ALA A 115 -8.69 -21.38 -23.01
CA ALA A 115 -7.79 -20.67 -22.09
C ALA A 115 -7.88 -19.15 -22.35
N PRO A 116 -8.73 -18.41 -21.62
CA PRO A 116 -8.82 -16.97 -21.80
C PRO A 116 -7.50 -16.29 -21.43
N LYS A 117 -7.16 -15.24 -22.19
CA LYS A 117 -5.97 -14.41 -21.91
C LYS A 117 -6.07 -13.83 -20.50
N GLY A 118 -4.98 -13.93 -19.74
CA GLY A 118 -4.90 -13.43 -18.35
C GLY A 118 -5.19 -14.47 -17.26
N PHE A 119 -5.50 -15.71 -17.63
CA PHE A 119 -5.72 -16.81 -16.68
C PHE A 119 -4.61 -17.85 -16.79
N ALA A 120 -4.36 -18.58 -15.71
CA ALA A 120 -3.39 -19.66 -15.70
C ALA A 120 -3.81 -20.80 -16.67
N PRO A 121 -2.89 -21.36 -17.47
CA PRO A 121 -3.21 -22.44 -18.40
C PRO A 121 -3.47 -23.77 -17.67
N TRP A 122 -4.25 -24.65 -18.30
CA TRP A 122 -4.43 -26.04 -17.88
C TRP A 122 -4.03 -27.02 -19.01
N PRO A 123 -3.18 -28.01 -18.75
CA PRO A 123 -2.51 -28.29 -17.47
C PRO A 123 -1.46 -27.20 -17.14
N PRO A 124 -1.09 -27.03 -15.87
CA PRO A 124 0.00 -26.13 -15.50
C PRO A 124 1.30 -26.58 -16.19
N HIS A 125 2.07 -25.62 -16.68
CA HIS A 125 3.39 -25.85 -17.25
C HIS A 125 4.48 -25.52 -16.22
N GLY A 126 5.48 -26.40 -16.10
CA GLY A 126 6.61 -26.19 -15.20
C GLY A 126 6.25 -26.26 -13.72
N SER A 127 7.23 -25.89 -12.90
CA SER A 127 7.11 -25.82 -11.45
C SER A 127 7.88 -24.59 -11.01
N PRO A 128 7.21 -23.46 -10.70
CA PRO A 128 7.88 -22.23 -10.30
C PRO A 128 8.88 -22.46 -9.17
N LYS A 129 8.58 -23.38 -8.26
CA LYS A 129 9.48 -23.78 -7.18
C LYS A 129 10.77 -24.45 -7.67
N GLU A 130 10.70 -25.31 -8.68
CA GLU A 130 11.87 -25.96 -9.28
C GLU A 130 12.66 -24.97 -10.14
N GLU A 131 11.99 -24.11 -10.89
CA GLU A 131 12.60 -23.00 -11.64
C GLU A 131 13.42 -22.10 -10.71
N GLY A 132 12.81 -21.66 -9.60
CA GLY A 132 13.49 -20.85 -8.59
C GLY A 132 14.68 -21.57 -7.96
N ARG A 133 14.54 -22.88 -7.71
CA ARG A 133 15.64 -23.70 -7.19
C ARG A 133 16.79 -23.82 -8.21
N ALA A 134 16.49 -23.94 -9.49
CA ALA A 134 17.47 -24.08 -10.56
C ALA A 134 18.36 -22.83 -10.69
N LEU A 135 17.80 -21.64 -10.45
CA LEU A 135 18.53 -20.36 -10.48
C LEU A 135 19.72 -20.29 -9.53
N ARG A 136 19.75 -21.10 -8.47
CA ARG A 136 20.88 -21.16 -7.52
C ARG A 136 22.20 -21.61 -8.16
N SER A 137 22.14 -22.32 -9.29
CA SER A 137 23.33 -22.76 -10.01
C SER A 137 24.01 -21.59 -10.72
N ALA A 138 23.21 -20.66 -11.27
CA ALA A 138 23.71 -19.45 -11.94
C ALA A 138 23.99 -18.31 -10.95
N VAL A 139 23.15 -18.18 -9.91
CA VAL A 139 23.26 -17.16 -8.87
C VAL A 139 23.24 -17.84 -7.50
N PRO A 140 24.39 -18.34 -7.01
CA PRO A 140 24.49 -18.91 -5.68
C PRO A 140 24.05 -17.92 -4.62
N ARG A 141 23.33 -18.39 -3.59
CA ARG A 141 22.76 -17.50 -2.55
C ARG A 141 23.85 -16.77 -1.77
N ARG A 142 24.95 -17.45 -1.46
CA ARG A 142 26.13 -16.81 -0.85
C ARG A 142 26.63 -15.60 -1.65
N GLY A 143 26.52 -15.61 -2.98
CA GLY A 143 27.02 -14.51 -3.83
C GLY A 143 26.26 -13.20 -3.69
N HIS A 144 25.18 -13.15 -2.89
CA HIS A 144 24.52 -11.89 -2.57
C HIS A 144 25.31 -10.99 -1.62
N ASP A 145 26.38 -11.50 -1.00
CA ASP A 145 27.32 -10.74 -0.18
C ASP A 145 28.23 -9.79 -0.98
N ALA A 146 28.39 -10.07 -2.29
CA ALA A 146 29.31 -9.35 -3.15
C ALA A 146 28.83 -7.92 -3.46
N LEU A 147 29.74 -6.96 -3.24
CA LEU A 147 29.65 -5.58 -3.70
C LEU A 147 30.93 -5.23 -4.46
N ASP A 148 30.83 -5.15 -5.78
CA ASP A 148 31.91 -4.68 -6.65
C ASP A 148 31.47 -3.36 -7.28
N LEU A 149 32.16 -2.28 -6.92
CA LEU A 149 31.80 -0.93 -7.35
C LEU A 149 32.46 -0.64 -8.70
N ASP A 150 31.63 -0.28 -9.67
CA ASP A 150 32.08 0.06 -11.01
C ASP A 150 32.95 1.34 -11.00
N ALA A 151 34.03 1.35 -11.79
CA ALA A 151 34.93 2.51 -11.87
C ALA A 151 34.26 3.78 -12.43
N SER A 152 33.14 3.65 -13.13
CA SER A 152 32.30 4.76 -13.61
C SER A 152 31.21 5.20 -12.62
N ARG A 153 31.17 4.60 -11.41
CA ARG A 153 30.25 5.00 -10.36
C ARG A 153 30.40 6.51 -10.08
N PRO A 154 29.31 7.30 -10.15
CA PRO A 154 29.38 8.71 -9.82
C PRO A 154 29.69 8.88 -8.33
N ASP A 155 30.40 9.96 -8.01
CA ASP A 155 30.57 10.36 -6.61
C ASP A 155 29.24 10.78 -5.97
N ALA A 156 29.20 10.83 -4.64
CA ALA A 156 27.96 11.09 -3.90
C ALA A 156 27.35 12.45 -4.23
N VAL A 157 28.18 13.48 -4.48
CA VAL A 157 27.74 14.84 -4.78
C VAL A 157 27.14 14.89 -6.17
N SER A 158 27.83 14.33 -7.16
CA SER A 158 27.38 14.23 -8.55
C SER A 158 26.05 13.48 -8.65
N ALA A 159 25.87 12.39 -7.88
CA ALA A 159 24.60 11.67 -7.81
C ALA A 159 23.47 12.52 -7.19
N VAL A 160 23.78 13.30 -6.15
CA VAL A 160 22.81 14.22 -5.53
C VAL A 160 22.43 15.34 -6.51
N GLU A 161 23.38 15.94 -7.21
CA GLU A 161 23.16 16.97 -8.23
C GLU A 161 22.29 16.46 -9.38
N GLU A 162 22.57 15.26 -9.89
CA GLU A 162 21.75 14.63 -10.94
C GLU A 162 20.31 14.45 -10.48
N SER A 163 20.12 13.93 -9.25
CA SER A 163 18.78 13.74 -8.68
C SER A 163 18.01 15.06 -8.43
N ASN A 164 18.70 16.22 -8.46
CA ASN A 164 18.15 17.55 -8.24
C ASN A 164 17.75 18.29 -9.53
N ARG A 165 18.15 17.84 -10.73
CA ARG A 165 18.04 18.59 -11.99
C ARG A 165 16.65 19.20 -12.28
N ASP A 166 15.56 18.48 -12.00
CA ASP A 166 14.18 18.96 -12.26
C ASP A 166 13.41 19.38 -10.99
N ARG A 167 14.11 19.53 -9.87
CA ARG A 167 13.50 19.97 -8.60
C ARG A 167 13.36 21.48 -8.58
N ILE A 168 12.48 21.98 -7.70
CA ILE A 168 12.33 23.40 -7.41
C ILE A 168 13.64 23.91 -6.80
N PRO A 169 14.39 24.81 -7.47
CA PRO A 169 15.75 25.17 -7.07
C PRO A 169 15.84 25.72 -5.65
N ALA A 170 14.86 26.54 -5.24
CA ALA A 170 14.80 27.12 -3.90
C ALA A 170 14.68 26.09 -2.76
N LEU A 171 14.27 24.85 -3.05
CA LEU A 171 14.11 23.79 -2.07
C LEU A 171 15.25 22.77 -2.10
N VAL A 172 16.15 22.85 -3.08
CA VAL A 172 17.31 21.94 -3.20
C VAL A 172 18.22 22.03 -1.96
N PRO A 173 18.56 23.22 -1.42
CA PRO A 173 19.39 23.31 -0.22
C PRO A 173 18.77 22.61 1.00
N ILE A 174 17.45 22.70 1.18
CA ILE A 174 16.74 21.99 2.25
C ILE A 174 16.85 20.48 2.07
N ARG A 175 16.72 19.98 0.83
CA ARG A 175 16.90 18.55 0.53
C ARG A 175 18.31 18.09 0.91
N VAL A 176 19.33 18.81 0.45
CA VAL A 176 20.73 18.48 0.74
C VAL A 176 21.00 18.52 2.23
N GLY A 177 20.46 19.51 2.95
CA GLY A 177 20.58 19.59 4.40
C GLY A 177 19.96 18.42 5.14
N ARG A 178 18.78 17.94 4.70
CA ARG A 178 18.16 16.72 5.25
C ARG A 178 18.94 15.45 4.94
N MET A 179 19.57 15.37 3.77
CA MET A 179 20.43 14.24 3.42
C MET A 179 21.73 14.26 4.21
N ALA A 180 22.28 15.45 4.48
CA ALA A 180 23.49 15.64 5.28
C ALA A 180 23.27 15.38 6.78
N ALA A 181 22.03 15.27 7.25
CA ALA A 181 21.71 15.05 8.67
C ALA A 181 22.27 13.72 9.23
N GLY A 182 22.39 12.68 8.40
CA GLY A 182 22.99 11.42 8.79
C GLY A 182 22.99 10.37 7.68
N PRO A 183 23.80 9.30 7.80
CA PRO A 183 23.90 8.24 6.79
C PRO A 183 22.56 7.57 6.44
N PHE A 184 21.70 7.33 7.44
CA PHE A 184 20.37 6.78 7.21
C PHE A 184 19.49 7.74 6.39
N ALA A 185 19.56 9.05 6.67
CA ALA A 185 18.84 10.06 5.90
C ALA A 185 19.40 10.22 4.47
N PHE A 186 20.72 10.08 4.30
CA PHE A 186 21.38 10.05 3.00
C PHE A 186 20.88 8.86 2.17
N LEU A 187 20.88 7.63 2.72
CA LEU A 187 20.38 6.44 2.03
C LEU A 187 18.97 6.68 1.47
N ARG A 188 18.05 7.19 2.31
CA ARG A 188 16.66 7.52 1.94
C ARG A 188 16.56 8.57 0.82
N GLY A 189 17.59 9.40 0.65
CA GLY A 189 17.65 10.41 -0.40
C GLY A 189 18.34 9.95 -1.69
N SER A 190 19.02 8.80 -1.68
CA SER A 190 19.96 8.36 -2.72
C SER A 190 19.60 7.02 -3.38
N ALA A 191 18.30 6.73 -3.55
CA ALA A 191 17.82 5.48 -4.16
C ALA A 191 18.48 5.17 -5.52
N GLY A 192 18.64 6.18 -6.38
CA GLY A 192 19.32 6.02 -7.68
C GLY A 192 20.79 5.59 -7.56
N LEU A 193 21.54 6.10 -6.57
CA LEU A 193 22.94 5.73 -6.37
C LEU A 193 23.07 4.25 -5.98
N MET A 194 22.21 3.77 -5.08
CA MET A 194 22.19 2.35 -4.75
C MET A 194 21.70 1.48 -5.90
N ALA A 195 20.73 1.94 -6.68
CA ALA A 195 20.30 1.23 -7.89
C ALA A 195 21.44 1.10 -8.91
N HIS A 196 22.27 2.13 -9.07
CA HIS A 196 23.47 2.08 -9.90
C HIS A 196 24.42 0.95 -9.48
N ASP A 197 24.69 0.85 -8.18
CA ASP A 197 25.60 -0.14 -7.61
C ASP A 197 25.01 -1.55 -7.71
N LEU A 198 23.73 -1.69 -7.36
CA LEU A 198 23.01 -2.97 -7.39
C LEU A 198 22.83 -3.55 -8.80
N ALA A 199 22.80 -2.72 -9.84
CA ALA A 199 22.64 -3.15 -11.23
C ALA A 199 23.71 -4.11 -11.73
N ARG A 200 24.86 -4.18 -11.04
CA ARG A 200 25.99 -5.05 -11.39
C ARG A 200 26.22 -6.17 -10.36
N THR A 201 25.44 -6.21 -9.28
CA THR A 201 25.52 -7.28 -8.29
C THR A 201 24.83 -8.56 -8.78
N PRO A 202 25.16 -9.73 -8.21
CA PRO A 202 24.45 -10.96 -8.52
C PRO A 202 22.94 -10.84 -8.24
N MET A 203 22.12 -11.16 -9.24
CA MET A 203 20.67 -11.10 -9.16
C MET A 203 20.00 -12.19 -9.99
N THR A 204 18.91 -12.75 -9.47
CA THR A 204 18.15 -13.83 -10.11
C THR A 204 17.36 -13.37 -11.32
N ARG A 205 17.10 -12.07 -11.42
CA ARG A 205 16.20 -11.45 -12.40
C ARG A 205 14.75 -11.96 -12.30
N ILE A 206 14.35 -12.49 -11.15
CA ILE A 206 12.93 -12.72 -10.86
C ILE A 206 12.25 -11.35 -10.78
N ALA A 207 11.43 -11.04 -11.78
CA ALA A 207 10.72 -9.77 -11.86
C ALA A 207 9.57 -9.71 -10.84
N THR A 208 9.54 -8.64 -10.07
CA THR A 208 8.43 -8.28 -9.17
C THR A 208 8.19 -6.77 -9.26
N GLN A 209 6.99 -6.32 -8.91
CA GLN A 209 6.76 -4.91 -8.62
C GLN A 209 7.51 -4.59 -7.33
N ILE A 210 8.63 -3.89 -7.44
CA ILE A 210 9.41 -3.38 -6.31
C ILE A 210 8.91 -2.00 -5.91
N CYS A 211 9.06 -1.68 -4.63
CA CYS A 211 8.86 -0.35 -4.07
C CYS A 211 9.93 0.60 -4.61
N GLY A 212 11.17 0.10 -4.79
CA GLY A 212 12.31 0.84 -5.31
C GLY A 212 13.01 1.71 -4.27
N ASP A 213 12.33 2.02 -3.16
CA ASP A 213 12.87 2.71 -2.01
C ASP A 213 12.51 2.00 -0.69
N ALA A 214 12.64 0.67 -0.68
CA ALA A 214 12.37 -0.12 0.52
C ALA A 214 13.43 0.14 1.60
N HIS A 215 13.06 0.89 2.63
CA HIS A 215 13.91 1.19 3.78
C HIS A 215 13.10 1.16 5.08
N ALA A 216 13.76 1.07 6.24
CA ALA A 216 13.13 0.93 7.54
C ALA A 216 12.08 2.02 7.81
N ALA A 217 12.33 3.29 7.44
CA ALA A 217 11.34 4.36 7.61
C ALA A 217 10.20 4.41 6.56
N ASN A 218 10.12 3.44 5.62
CA ASN A 218 9.10 3.39 4.57
C ASN A 218 7.89 2.53 4.96
N PHE A 219 7.85 2.02 6.19
CA PHE A 219 6.70 1.28 6.72
C PHE A 219 5.92 2.15 7.69
N GLY A 220 4.59 2.02 7.68
CA GLY A 220 3.78 2.71 8.67
C GLY A 220 2.31 2.43 8.57
N LEU A 221 1.58 3.08 9.47
CA LEU A 221 0.16 2.87 9.71
C LEU A 221 -0.68 3.82 8.87
N TYR A 222 -1.78 3.30 8.32
CA TYR A 222 -2.82 4.10 7.69
C TYR A 222 -4.19 3.45 7.89
N GLY A 223 -5.25 4.25 7.68
CA GLY A 223 -6.62 3.78 7.79
C GLY A 223 -7.05 2.95 6.58
N ASP A 224 -7.62 1.78 6.82
CA ASP A 224 -8.36 1.01 5.84
C ASP A 224 -9.73 1.68 5.54
N PRO A 225 -10.50 1.20 4.54
CA PRO A 225 -11.82 1.77 4.22
C PRO A 225 -12.85 1.69 5.35
N ARG A 226 -12.67 0.80 6.34
CA ARG A 226 -13.54 0.64 7.52
C ARG A 226 -13.09 1.52 8.68
N GLY A 227 -11.88 2.08 8.60
CA GLY A 227 -11.26 2.85 9.66
C GLY A 227 -10.47 1.99 10.64
N ASP A 228 -10.11 0.77 10.30
CA ASP A 228 -9.10 0.01 11.06
C ASP A 228 -7.69 0.43 10.61
N LEU A 229 -6.69 0.25 11.46
CA LEU A 229 -5.31 0.59 11.12
C LEU A 229 -4.60 -0.62 10.53
N VAL A 230 -3.91 -0.42 9.41
CA VAL A 230 -3.08 -1.42 8.74
C VAL A 230 -1.66 -0.89 8.66
N ILE A 231 -0.67 -1.78 8.82
CA ILE A 231 0.74 -1.48 8.61
C ILE A 231 1.23 -2.03 7.27
N ASP A 232 1.78 -1.14 6.44
CA ASP A 232 2.33 -1.50 5.13
C ASP A 232 3.41 -0.49 4.69
N LEU A 233 3.99 -0.72 3.51
CA LEU A 233 4.80 0.23 2.76
C LEU A 233 3.99 1.51 2.47
N ASN A 234 4.64 2.69 2.52
CA ASN A 234 3.98 4.00 2.48
C ASN A 234 4.40 4.92 1.31
N ASP A 235 5.58 4.72 0.75
CA ASP A 235 6.14 5.50 -0.34
C ASP A 235 6.44 4.60 -1.53
N PHE A 236 5.99 5.04 -2.70
CA PHE A 236 6.01 4.29 -3.95
C PHE A 236 6.49 5.17 -5.10
N ASP A 237 7.05 6.35 -4.83
CA ASP A 237 7.58 7.25 -5.88
C ASP A 237 8.53 6.50 -6.83
N GLU A 238 9.29 5.53 -6.32
CA GLU A 238 10.28 4.74 -7.06
C GLU A 238 9.76 3.38 -7.58
N THR A 239 8.46 3.11 -7.47
CA THR A 239 7.94 1.76 -7.77
C THR A 239 8.04 1.38 -9.24
N VAL A 240 8.65 0.24 -9.53
CA VAL A 240 8.91 -0.24 -10.89
C VAL A 240 8.89 -1.76 -10.94
N LEU A 241 8.82 -2.35 -12.13
CA LEU A 241 9.10 -3.76 -12.29
C LEU A 241 10.62 -3.95 -12.22
N GLY A 242 11.10 -4.79 -11.31
CA GLY A 242 12.52 -4.97 -11.08
C GLY A 242 12.86 -6.22 -10.27
N PRO A 243 14.14 -6.42 -9.95
CA PRO A 243 14.60 -7.56 -9.16
C PRO A 243 14.25 -7.36 -7.68
N TRP A 244 13.57 -8.34 -7.09
CA TRP A 244 13.14 -8.31 -5.68
C TRP A 244 14.31 -8.15 -4.69
N GLU A 245 15.51 -8.56 -5.08
CA GLU A 245 16.72 -8.46 -4.26
C GLU A 245 17.12 -7.01 -3.96
N TRP A 246 16.77 -6.06 -4.83
CA TRP A 246 17.13 -4.66 -4.61
C TRP A 246 16.42 -4.08 -3.39
N ASP A 247 15.11 -4.29 -3.29
CA ASP A 247 14.34 -3.85 -2.14
C ASP A 247 14.79 -4.55 -0.85
N LEU A 248 15.10 -5.86 -0.91
CA LEU A 248 15.55 -6.58 0.28
C LEU A 248 16.93 -6.10 0.76
N LYS A 249 17.90 -5.92 -0.16
CA LYS A 249 19.24 -5.41 0.16
C LYS A 249 19.16 -3.99 0.71
N ARG A 250 18.32 -3.13 0.12
CA ARG A 250 18.10 -1.76 0.59
C ARG A 250 17.47 -1.72 1.97
N LEU A 251 16.46 -2.56 2.23
CA LEU A 251 15.83 -2.66 3.55
C LEU A 251 16.85 -3.11 4.59
N ALA A 252 17.58 -4.20 4.33
CA ALA A 252 18.59 -4.74 5.23
C ALA A 252 19.69 -3.71 5.56
N THR A 253 20.22 -3.02 4.55
CA THR A 253 21.20 -1.93 4.73
C THR A 253 20.63 -0.82 5.62
N SER A 254 19.37 -0.43 5.37
CA SER A 254 18.74 0.65 6.12
C SER A 254 18.54 0.32 7.61
N LEU A 255 18.39 -0.96 7.97
CA LEU A 255 18.30 -1.41 9.35
C LEU A 255 19.65 -1.32 10.06
N VAL A 256 20.76 -1.62 9.36
CA VAL A 256 22.12 -1.42 9.90
C VAL A 256 22.36 0.06 10.21
N LEU A 257 22.09 0.95 9.24
CA LEU A 257 22.29 2.40 9.43
C LEU A 257 21.40 2.96 10.55
N ALA A 258 20.13 2.55 10.60
CA ALA A 258 19.23 2.96 11.68
C ALA A 258 19.71 2.43 13.05
N GLY A 259 20.22 1.20 13.10
CA GLY A 259 20.78 0.61 14.31
C GLY A 259 22.02 1.35 14.82
N ARG A 260 22.95 1.68 13.93
CA ARG A 260 24.13 2.49 14.25
C ARG A 260 23.73 3.88 14.78
N GLU A 261 22.76 4.53 14.14
CA GLU A 261 22.25 5.84 14.60
C GLU A 261 21.56 5.76 15.97
N ALA A 262 20.88 4.65 16.25
CA ALA A 262 20.27 4.36 17.55
C ALA A 262 21.28 3.92 18.63
N GLY A 263 22.55 3.73 18.28
CA GLY A 263 23.60 3.29 19.20
C GLY A 263 23.65 1.78 19.47
N ALA A 264 23.04 0.96 18.60
CA ALA A 264 23.19 -0.50 18.65
C ALA A 264 24.61 -0.91 18.21
N ASP A 265 25.10 -2.04 18.73
CA ASP A 265 26.38 -2.60 18.30
C ASP A 265 26.28 -3.29 16.92
N GLU A 266 27.44 -3.55 16.31
CA GLU A 266 27.53 -4.14 14.97
C GLU A 266 26.87 -5.52 14.87
N ASP A 267 26.97 -6.34 15.91
CA ASP A 267 26.36 -7.67 15.96
C ASP A 267 24.83 -7.57 15.95
N THR A 268 24.27 -6.63 16.72
CA THR A 268 22.82 -6.36 16.73
C THR A 268 22.34 -5.83 15.38
N CYS A 269 23.08 -4.89 14.78
CA CYS A 269 22.76 -4.34 13.47
C CYS A 269 22.77 -5.43 12.38
N ARG A 270 23.83 -6.25 12.36
CA ARG A 270 23.96 -7.37 11.42
C ARG A 270 22.87 -8.41 11.63
N LYS A 271 22.54 -8.72 12.90
CA LYS A 271 21.46 -9.65 13.24
C LYS A 271 20.12 -9.13 12.71
N ALA A 272 19.78 -7.87 12.95
CA ALA A 272 18.52 -7.28 12.47
C ALA A 272 18.39 -7.35 10.94
N ALA A 273 19.48 -7.10 10.20
CA ALA A 273 19.52 -7.25 8.75
C ALA A 273 19.31 -8.71 8.30
N GLY A 274 19.97 -9.67 8.96
CA GLY A 274 19.80 -11.10 8.70
C GLY A 274 18.39 -11.60 9.04
N ASP A 275 17.84 -11.16 10.16
CA ASP A 275 16.50 -11.52 10.62
C ASP A 275 15.40 -10.95 9.72
N ALA A 276 15.60 -9.76 9.15
CA ALA A 276 14.72 -9.21 8.11
C ALA A 276 14.72 -10.09 6.85
N ALA A 277 15.90 -10.50 6.37
CA ALA A 277 16.01 -11.43 5.23
C ALA A 277 15.42 -12.81 5.53
N GLY A 278 15.64 -13.32 6.74
CA GLY A 278 15.06 -14.57 7.21
C GLY A 278 13.54 -14.51 7.30
N ALA A 279 12.99 -13.41 7.82
CA ALA A 279 11.54 -13.19 7.87
C ALA A 279 10.94 -13.09 6.46
N TYR A 280 11.62 -12.39 5.54
CA TYR A 280 11.23 -12.35 4.13
C TYR A 280 11.16 -13.75 3.53
N ARG A 281 12.22 -14.55 3.69
CA ARG A 281 12.32 -15.93 3.19
C ARG A 281 11.24 -16.83 3.81
N ARG A 282 11.03 -16.77 5.12
CA ARG A 282 10.00 -17.57 5.82
C ARG A 282 8.60 -17.21 5.35
N THR A 283 8.31 -15.92 5.18
CA THR A 283 7.01 -15.43 4.69
C THR A 283 6.76 -15.86 3.24
N MET A 284 7.73 -15.76 2.34
CA MET A 284 7.59 -16.27 0.96
C MET A 284 7.25 -17.77 0.94
N ARG A 285 7.89 -18.56 1.81
CA ARG A 285 7.60 -20.01 1.91
C ARG A 285 6.23 -20.32 2.48
N LEU A 286 5.73 -19.46 3.37
CA LEU A 286 4.37 -19.57 3.91
C LEU A 286 3.36 -19.29 2.79
N LEU A 287 3.48 -18.14 2.13
CA LEU A 287 2.60 -17.71 1.04
C LEU A 287 2.60 -18.73 -0.11
N ALA A 288 3.74 -19.33 -0.44
CA ALA A 288 3.87 -20.39 -1.45
C ALA A 288 3.06 -21.67 -1.16
N LYS A 289 2.59 -21.87 0.08
CA LYS A 289 1.78 -23.04 0.48
C LYS A 289 0.29 -22.72 0.59
N LEU A 290 -0.08 -21.45 0.57
CA LEU A 290 -1.48 -21.04 0.68
C LEU A 290 -2.17 -21.12 -0.69
N PRO A 291 -3.49 -21.33 -0.73
CA PRO A 291 -4.28 -21.03 -1.92
C PRO A 291 -4.04 -19.58 -2.38
N VAL A 292 -4.05 -19.34 -3.70
CA VAL A 292 -3.70 -18.03 -4.28
C VAL A 292 -4.54 -16.90 -3.69
N LEU A 293 -5.84 -17.11 -3.48
CA LEU A 293 -6.73 -16.10 -2.90
C LEU A 293 -6.41 -15.80 -1.43
N ASP A 294 -6.01 -16.81 -0.65
CA ASP A 294 -5.62 -16.62 0.75
C ASP A 294 -4.26 -15.90 0.84
N ALA A 295 -3.31 -16.24 -0.04
CA ALA A 295 -2.04 -15.54 -0.14
C ALA A 295 -2.22 -14.06 -0.53
N TRP A 296 -3.12 -13.78 -1.49
CA TRP A 296 -3.43 -12.43 -1.96
C TRP A 296 -4.05 -11.54 -0.87
N ASN A 297 -4.92 -12.13 -0.03
CA ASN A 297 -5.63 -11.40 1.03
C ASN A 297 -4.95 -11.53 2.40
N ALA A 298 -3.68 -11.94 2.46
CA ALA A 298 -2.94 -12.06 3.70
C ALA A 298 -2.65 -10.66 4.28
N ILE A 299 -3.60 -10.08 5.02
CA ILE A 299 -3.43 -8.77 5.67
C ILE A 299 -2.56 -8.93 6.92
N ALA A 300 -1.54 -8.07 7.06
CA ALA A 300 -0.92 -7.84 8.36
C ALA A 300 -1.73 -6.76 9.10
N ASP A 301 -2.56 -7.19 10.04
CA ASP A 301 -3.16 -6.27 11.01
C ASP A 301 -2.19 -6.03 12.19
N GLU A 302 -2.60 -5.14 13.10
CA GLU A 302 -1.85 -4.83 14.33
C GLU A 302 -1.63 -6.09 15.20
N GLU A 303 -2.55 -7.06 15.13
CA GLU A 303 -2.43 -8.35 15.81
C GLU A 303 -1.43 -9.29 15.12
N LEU A 304 -1.29 -9.28 13.79
CA LEU A 304 -0.36 -10.13 13.06
C LEU A 304 1.10 -9.81 13.41
N VAL A 305 1.39 -8.54 13.71
CA VAL A 305 2.73 -8.12 14.20
C VAL A 305 3.04 -8.75 15.56
N SER A 306 2.06 -8.90 16.44
CA SER A 306 2.24 -9.59 17.73
C SER A 306 2.64 -11.07 17.58
N HIS A 307 2.33 -11.69 16.42
CA HIS A 307 2.65 -13.08 16.11
C HIS A 307 3.96 -13.24 15.33
N SER A 308 4.60 -12.15 14.90
CA SER A 308 5.90 -12.19 14.18
C SER A 308 7.12 -12.35 15.11
N ASP A 309 6.88 -12.79 16.35
CA ASP A 309 7.81 -12.76 17.47
C ASP A 309 8.36 -11.35 17.78
N ALA A 310 7.68 -10.30 17.33
CA ALA A 310 8.04 -8.89 17.56
C ALA A 310 7.38 -8.33 18.84
N HIS A 311 7.57 -9.05 19.96
CA HIS A 311 6.88 -8.79 21.23
C HIS A 311 7.24 -7.42 21.83
N ASP A 312 8.48 -6.96 21.63
CA ASP A 312 9.00 -5.73 22.23
C ASP A 312 8.57 -4.47 21.45
N MET A 313 8.03 -4.66 20.25
CA MET A 313 7.45 -3.59 19.42
C MET A 313 6.03 -3.19 19.80
N LEU A 314 5.30 -4.01 20.57
CA LEU A 314 3.87 -3.79 20.86
C LEU A 314 3.60 -2.43 21.51
N GLY A 315 4.42 -2.03 22.48
CA GLY A 315 4.29 -0.72 23.14
C GLY A 315 4.53 0.45 22.18
N THR A 316 5.52 0.32 21.30
CA THR A 316 5.82 1.34 20.28
C THR A 316 4.71 1.43 19.24
N LEU A 317 4.22 0.29 18.74
CA LEU A 317 3.13 0.25 17.77
C LEU A 317 1.84 0.85 18.34
N ARG A 318 1.47 0.52 19.59
CA ARG A 318 0.31 1.16 20.25
C ARG A 318 0.42 2.68 20.29
N ARG A 319 1.58 3.23 20.67
CA ARG A 319 1.82 4.69 20.66
C ARG A 319 1.72 5.27 19.25
N VAL A 320 2.28 4.60 18.25
CA VAL A 320 2.18 5.04 16.84
C VAL A 320 0.73 4.96 16.37
N SER A 321 -0.03 3.93 16.75
CA SER A 321 -1.46 3.73 16.47
C SER A 321 -2.33 4.84 17.07
N GLU A 322 -2.10 5.23 18.32
CA GLU A 322 -2.81 6.34 18.96
C GLU A 322 -2.55 7.67 18.23
N LYS A 323 -1.29 7.95 17.89
CA LYS A 323 -0.91 9.12 17.09
C LYS A 323 -1.50 9.07 15.68
N ALA A 324 -1.52 7.88 15.07
CA ALA A 324 -2.12 7.62 13.76
C ALA A 324 -3.62 7.92 13.77
N ARG A 325 -4.37 7.50 14.79
CA ARG A 325 -5.81 7.83 14.95
C ARG A 325 -6.06 9.35 15.04
N ALA A 326 -5.11 10.11 15.59
CA ALA A 326 -5.15 11.57 15.57
C ALA A 326 -4.75 12.19 14.19
N ASN A 327 -4.12 11.41 13.34
CA ASN A 327 -3.79 11.63 11.93
C ASN A 327 -4.92 11.98 10.94
N THR A 328 -5.83 12.93 11.15
CA THR A 328 -7.01 13.16 10.26
C THR A 328 -6.99 14.46 9.44
N SER A 329 -7.70 14.49 8.30
CA SER A 329 -7.96 15.71 7.51
C SER A 329 -8.64 16.79 8.35
N GLY A 330 -9.64 16.41 9.16
CA GLY A 330 -10.28 17.26 10.20
C GLY A 330 -9.30 18.04 11.06
N ARG A 331 -8.40 17.32 11.74
CA ARG A 331 -7.43 17.94 12.65
C ARG A 331 -6.44 18.83 11.91
N PHE A 332 -6.01 18.42 10.71
CA PHE A 332 -5.10 19.25 9.91
C PHE A 332 -5.78 20.53 9.41
N ALA A 333 -7.02 20.45 8.91
CA ALA A 333 -7.82 21.61 8.51
C ALA A 333 -8.07 22.55 9.71
N ALA A 334 -8.47 22.03 10.86
CA ALA A 334 -8.68 22.83 12.08
C ALA A 334 -7.45 23.67 12.48
N ARG A 335 -6.24 23.12 12.31
CA ARG A 335 -4.98 23.79 12.64
C ARG A 335 -4.47 24.73 11.54
N SER A 336 -4.77 24.44 10.28
CA SER A 336 -4.05 25.02 9.14
C SER A 336 -4.93 25.88 8.25
N THR A 337 -6.21 26.07 8.59
CA THR A 337 -7.15 26.90 7.82
C THR A 337 -7.97 27.81 8.71
N GLU A 338 -8.32 28.98 8.18
CA GLU A 338 -9.17 30.00 8.82
C GLU A 338 -10.48 30.19 8.03
N PRO A 339 -11.57 30.62 8.68
CA PRO A 339 -12.83 30.90 7.99
C PRO A 339 -12.71 32.12 7.07
N THR A 340 -13.49 32.13 5.99
CA THR A 340 -13.61 33.25 5.05
C THR A 340 -14.98 33.92 5.16
N ALA A 341 -15.09 35.17 4.67
CA ALA A 341 -16.30 35.99 4.84
C ALA A 341 -17.54 35.43 4.09
N ASP A 342 -17.30 34.63 3.06
CA ASP A 342 -18.30 33.92 2.26
C ASP A 342 -18.73 32.57 2.87
N GLY A 343 -18.27 32.25 4.09
CA GLY A 343 -18.62 31.01 4.78
C GLY A 343 -17.75 29.81 4.41
N GLY A 344 -16.71 30.01 3.60
CA GLY A 344 -15.70 28.99 3.29
C GLY A 344 -14.56 28.91 4.33
N ARG A 345 -13.50 28.19 3.95
CA ARG A 345 -12.24 28.13 4.71
C ARG A 345 -11.06 28.22 3.74
N ARG A 346 -9.98 28.84 4.19
CA ARG A 346 -8.72 28.96 3.42
C ARG A 346 -7.51 28.59 4.26
N PHE A 347 -6.45 28.08 3.64
CA PHE A 347 -5.20 27.77 4.30
C PHE A 347 -4.51 29.02 4.84
N VAL A 348 -3.84 28.84 5.99
CA VAL A 348 -2.97 29.84 6.63
C VAL A 348 -1.52 29.45 6.37
N ASP A 349 -0.68 30.43 6.07
CA ASP A 349 0.75 30.21 5.85
C ASP A 349 1.44 29.66 7.11
N ALA A 350 2.28 28.66 6.89
CA ALA A 350 3.21 28.12 7.87
C ALA A 350 4.54 27.85 7.16
N LEU A 351 5.22 28.93 6.74
CA LEU A 351 6.41 28.88 5.92
C LEU A 351 7.58 28.18 6.66
N PRO A 352 8.45 27.44 5.94
CA PRO A 352 8.35 27.14 4.49
C PRO A 352 7.42 25.94 4.20
N VAL A 353 6.90 25.25 5.23
CA VAL A 353 6.24 23.94 5.12
C VAL A 353 4.90 23.99 4.38
N LEU A 354 4.10 25.03 4.62
CA LEU A 354 2.81 25.25 3.97
C LEU A 354 2.75 26.70 3.52
N ARG A 355 2.55 26.93 2.23
CA ARG A 355 2.33 28.27 1.68
C ARG A 355 1.04 28.31 0.87
N ARG A 356 0.35 29.43 0.91
CA ARG A 356 -0.70 29.75 -0.04
C ARG A 356 -0.11 29.86 -1.46
N VAL A 357 -0.94 29.56 -2.44
CA VAL A 357 -0.61 29.67 -3.86
C VAL A 357 -1.41 30.79 -4.50
N PRO A 358 -0.92 31.41 -5.60
CA PRO A 358 -1.71 32.35 -6.38
C PRO A 358 -2.97 31.68 -6.95
N ASP A 359 -4.02 32.48 -7.19
CA ASP A 359 -5.32 31.98 -7.66
C ASP A 359 -5.21 31.15 -8.95
N ALA A 360 -4.40 31.59 -9.92
CA ALA A 360 -4.17 30.84 -11.15
C ALA A 360 -3.57 29.43 -10.90
N GLU A 361 -2.67 29.30 -9.92
CA GLU A 361 -2.09 28.00 -9.53
C GLU A 361 -3.14 27.13 -8.81
N ALA A 362 -3.99 27.73 -7.96
CA ALA A 362 -5.11 27.04 -7.31
C ALA A 362 -6.17 26.54 -8.31
N GLU A 363 -6.52 27.37 -9.29
CA GLU A 363 -7.47 27.04 -10.36
C GLU A 363 -6.95 25.88 -11.22
N ALA A 364 -5.67 25.90 -11.63
CA ALA A 364 -5.06 24.82 -12.40
C ALA A 364 -5.08 23.48 -11.65
N VAL A 365 -4.74 23.47 -10.36
CA VAL A 365 -4.77 22.26 -9.53
C VAL A 365 -6.21 21.76 -9.34
N THR A 366 -7.17 22.66 -9.16
CA THR A 366 -8.58 22.29 -8.96
C THR A 366 -9.21 21.73 -10.23
N ALA A 367 -8.97 22.36 -11.39
CA ALA A 367 -9.43 21.88 -12.69
C ALA A 367 -8.88 20.48 -13.02
N ALA A 368 -7.63 20.19 -12.63
CA ALA A 368 -7.03 18.88 -12.80
C ALA A 368 -7.75 17.76 -12.02
N LEU A 369 -8.61 18.07 -11.04
CA LEU A 369 -9.39 17.06 -10.33
C LEU A 369 -10.46 16.39 -11.23
N GLU A 370 -10.86 17.03 -12.33
CA GLU A 370 -11.80 16.43 -13.30
C GLU A 370 -11.22 15.16 -13.94
N HIS A 371 -9.97 15.22 -14.42
CA HIS A 371 -9.30 14.03 -14.96
C HIS A 371 -9.08 12.98 -13.88
N TYR A 372 -8.73 13.39 -12.65
CA TYR A 372 -8.55 12.47 -11.52
C TYR A 372 -9.78 11.61 -11.26
N LEU A 373 -11.00 12.16 -11.37
CA LEU A 373 -12.23 11.38 -11.19
C LEU A 373 -12.33 10.20 -12.17
N THR A 374 -11.82 10.35 -13.40
CA THR A 374 -11.79 9.27 -14.41
C THR A 374 -10.81 8.13 -14.07
N THR A 375 -9.91 8.36 -13.12
CA THR A 375 -8.91 7.37 -12.66
C THR A 375 -9.38 6.56 -11.45
N LEU A 376 -10.47 6.99 -10.81
CA LEU A 376 -11.11 6.28 -9.71
C LEU A 376 -12.13 5.28 -10.22
N SER A 377 -12.48 4.32 -9.36
CA SER A 377 -13.64 3.47 -9.57
C SER A 377 -14.93 4.32 -9.49
N GLU A 378 -15.85 4.13 -10.44
CA GLU A 378 -17.07 4.96 -10.58
C GLU A 378 -17.97 4.91 -9.35
N ASP A 379 -17.92 3.82 -8.58
CA ASP A 379 -18.63 3.69 -7.30
C ASP A 379 -18.14 4.67 -6.21
N ARG A 380 -17.04 5.38 -6.44
CA ARG A 380 -16.53 6.46 -5.57
C ARG A 380 -17.01 7.84 -5.97
N HIS A 381 -17.54 8.05 -7.18
CA HIS A 381 -17.97 9.37 -7.65
C HIS A 381 -19.04 10.02 -6.75
N PRO A 382 -20.09 9.29 -6.29
CA PRO A 382 -21.12 9.89 -5.41
C PRO A 382 -20.59 10.36 -4.05
N LEU A 383 -19.44 9.82 -3.59
CA LEU A 383 -18.77 10.30 -2.38
C LEU A 383 -18.13 11.67 -2.62
N LEU A 384 -17.38 11.81 -3.72
CA LEU A 384 -16.68 13.05 -4.05
C LEU A 384 -17.65 14.15 -4.50
N SER A 385 -18.77 13.81 -5.13
CA SER A 385 -19.80 14.79 -5.55
C SER A 385 -20.49 15.50 -4.37
N ARG A 386 -20.25 15.06 -3.13
CA ARG A 386 -20.76 15.67 -1.90
C ARG A 386 -19.78 16.64 -1.26
N HIS A 387 -18.60 16.80 -1.86
CA HIS A 387 -17.53 17.67 -1.38
C HIS A 387 -17.27 18.79 -2.39
N THR A 388 -17.13 20.01 -1.90
CA THR A 388 -16.82 21.20 -2.71
C THR A 388 -15.36 21.59 -2.46
N PRO A 389 -14.52 21.85 -3.48
CA PRO A 389 -13.19 22.43 -3.29
C PRO A 389 -13.30 23.87 -2.75
N HIS A 390 -12.52 24.20 -1.71
CA HIS A 390 -12.52 25.53 -1.07
C HIS A 390 -11.20 26.28 -1.21
N ASP A 391 -10.06 25.60 -1.14
CA ASP A 391 -8.75 26.25 -1.25
C ASP A 391 -7.64 25.26 -1.61
N VAL A 392 -6.53 25.78 -2.11
CA VAL A 392 -5.31 25.02 -2.45
C VAL A 392 -4.11 25.67 -1.75
N ALA A 393 -3.22 24.84 -1.21
CA ALA A 393 -1.93 25.30 -0.70
C ALA A 393 -0.79 24.39 -1.16
N PHE A 394 0.39 24.99 -1.33
CA PHE A 394 1.62 24.26 -1.61
C PHE A 394 2.23 23.76 -0.31
N ARG A 395 2.75 22.53 -0.31
CA ARG A 395 3.30 21.87 0.87
C ARG A 395 4.65 21.21 0.57
N ILE A 396 5.64 21.46 1.41
CA ILE A 396 6.91 20.71 1.39
C ILE A 396 6.72 19.35 2.10
N VAL A 397 7.18 18.25 1.48
CA VAL A 397 7.01 16.89 2.00
C VAL A 397 8.28 16.03 1.93
N GLY A 398 8.46 15.16 2.93
CA GLY A 398 9.47 14.07 2.93
C GLY A 398 10.93 14.52 3.05
N THR A 399 11.85 13.57 2.89
CA THR A 399 13.31 13.81 2.74
C THR A 399 13.70 13.68 1.26
N GLY A 400 13.34 12.55 0.62
CA GLY A 400 13.61 12.29 -0.80
C GLY A 400 12.76 13.11 -1.78
N SER A 401 11.53 13.49 -1.41
CA SER A 401 10.63 14.28 -2.24
C SER A 401 10.77 15.80 -2.05
N VAL A 402 11.71 16.29 -1.23
CA VAL A 402 11.91 17.74 -1.08
C VAL A 402 12.31 18.33 -2.43
N GLY A 403 11.66 19.43 -2.81
CA GLY A 403 11.84 20.05 -4.11
C GLY A 403 10.94 19.50 -5.23
N THR A 404 10.05 18.55 -4.96
CA THR A 404 8.93 18.25 -5.89
C THR A 404 7.71 19.10 -5.56
N ARG A 405 6.82 19.31 -6.53
CA ARG A 405 5.57 20.03 -6.30
C ARG A 405 4.60 19.14 -5.52
N SER A 406 4.05 19.64 -4.43
CA SER A 406 2.97 18.96 -3.72
C SER A 406 1.96 19.99 -3.25
N TYR A 407 0.71 19.75 -3.61
CA TYR A 407 -0.42 20.57 -3.22
C TYR A 407 -1.30 19.82 -2.22
N VAL A 408 -1.98 20.58 -1.37
CA VAL A 408 -3.11 20.11 -0.57
C VAL A 408 -4.35 20.87 -1.01
N VAL A 409 -5.41 20.14 -1.35
CA VAL A 409 -6.71 20.69 -1.72
C VAL A 409 -7.67 20.48 -0.56
N LEU A 410 -8.25 21.56 -0.05
CA LEU A 410 -9.29 21.52 0.97
C LEU A 410 -10.64 21.32 0.29
N LEU A 411 -11.37 20.29 0.69
CA LEU A 411 -12.76 20.10 0.31
C LEU A 411 -13.65 20.06 1.55
N LEU A 412 -14.83 20.65 1.50
CA LEU A 412 -15.82 20.59 2.58
C LEU A 412 -17.09 19.90 2.09
N ASP A 413 -17.71 19.10 2.97
CA ASP A 413 -19.04 18.55 2.72
C ASP A 413 -20.17 19.52 3.12
N HIS A 414 -21.42 19.11 2.93
CA HIS A 414 -22.62 19.87 3.34
C HIS A 414 -22.70 20.26 4.83
N ARG A 415 -21.90 19.66 5.71
CA ARG A 415 -21.81 19.98 7.15
C ARG A 415 -20.57 20.82 7.47
N GLY A 416 -19.76 21.17 6.48
CA GLY A 416 -18.48 21.83 6.67
C GLY A 416 -17.38 20.89 7.16
N GLU A 417 -17.58 19.57 7.09
CA GLU A 417 -16.56 18.59 7.49
C GLU A 417 -15.48 18.48 6.40
N PRO A 418 -14.19 18.60 6.75
CA PRO A 418 -13.12 18.70 5.77
C PRO A 418 -12.57 17.33 5.32
N LEU A 419 -12.46 17.17 4.01
CA LEU A 419 -11.60 16.19 3.34
C LEU A 419 -10.42 16.94 2.72
N ILE A 420 -9.21 16.39 2.85
CA ILE A 420 -8.03 17.00 2.21
C ILE A 420 -7.43 15.99 1.26
N LEU A 421 -7.28 16.38 -0.01
CA LEU A 421 -6.54 15.61 -1.01
C LEU A 421 -5.12 16.15 -1.12
N GLN A 422 -4.15 15.26 -1.26
CA GLN A 422 -2.79 15.59 -1.65
C GLN A 422 -2.62 15.32 -3.13
N VAL A 423 -2.18 16.34 -3.88
CA VAL A 423 -1.82 16.25 -5.30
C VAL A 423 -0.29 16.41 -5.39
N LYS A 424 0.43 15.30 -5.52
CA LYS A 424 1.91 15.24 -5.44
C LYS A 424 2.51 14.91 -6.81
N GLU A 425 3.46 15.71 -7.26
CA GLU A 425 4.19 15.50 -8.52
C GLU A 425 4.88 14.13 -8.48
N ALA A 426 4.65 13.34 -9.52
CA ALA A 426 5.27 12.05 -9.72
C ALA A 426 6.36 12.20 -10.78
N ARG A 427 7.61 11.93 -10.44
CA ARG A 427 8.75 11.99 -11.36
C ARG A 427 9.07 10.60 -11.92
N PRO A 428 9.82 10.50 -13.02
CA PRO A 428 10.45 9.25 -13.43
C PRO A 428 11.21 8.64 -12.26
N SER A 429 11.09 7.32 -12.09
CA SER A 429 11.84 6.64 -11.05
C SER A 429 13.34 6.72 -11.32
N ALA A 430 14.11 7.01 -10.27
CA ALA A 430 15.56 7.00 -10.25
C ALA A 430 16.15 5.60 -10.56
N LEU A 431 15.36 4.54 -10.48
CA LEU A 431 15.81 3.17 -10.79
C LEU A 431 15.79 2.87 -12.29
N VAL A 432 14.99 3.58 -13.08
CA VAL A 432 14.77 3.29 -14.52
C VAL A 432 16.08 3.23 -15.32
N PRO A 433 17.03 4.17 -15.17
CA PRO A 433 18.30 4.10 -15.90
C PRO A 433 19.12 2.84 -15.58
N HIS A 434 18.98 2.31 -14.37
CA HIS A 434 19.80 1.21 -13.86
C HIS A 434 19.16 -0.17 -14.12
N LEU A 435 17.83 -0.23 -14.24
CA LEU A 435 17.11 -1.45 -14.61
C LEU A 435 17.54 -2.01 -15.98
N ALA A 436 17.79 -1.13 -16.96
CA ALA A 436 18.31 -1.55 -18.27
C ALA A 436 19.67 -2.24 -18.14
N THR A 437 20.56 -1.72 -17.29
CA THR A 437 21.87 -2.33 -16.99
C THR A 437 21.71 -3.70 -16.32
N ALA A 438 20.69 -3.85 -15.46
CA ALA A 438 20.34 -5.10 -14.79
C ALA A 438 19.70 -6.16 -15.73
N GLY A 439 19.41 -5.80 -16.98
CA GLY A 439 18.78 -6.68 -17.97
C GLY A 439 17.25 -6.70 -17.90
N PHE A 440 16.63 -5.65 -17.36
CA PHE A 440 15.17 -5.48 -17.35
C PHE A 440 14.73 -4.54 -18.46
N GLU A 441 13.63 -4.90 -19.13
CA GLU A 441 12.97 -3.99 -20.06
C GLU A 441 12.26 -2.86 -19.31
N THR A 442 12.52 -1.63 -19.72
CA THR A 442 11.91 -0.42 -19.15
C THR A 442 11.05 0.27 -20.22
N PRO A 443 9.81 -0.19 -20.44
CA PRO A 443 8.94 0.42 -21.42
C PRO A 443 8.63 1.88 -21.04
N ALA A 444 8.43 2.72 -22.05
CA ALA A 444 8.07 4.12 -21.84
C ALA A 444 6.80 4.23 -20.98
N VAL A 445 6.90 5.02 -19.91
CA VAL A 445 5.79 5.26 -18.98
C VAL A 445 4.91 6.36 -19.57
N GLY A 446 3.65 6.04 -19.89
CA GLY A 446 2.73 7.03 -20.43
C GLY A 446 2.34 8.15 -19.44
N HIS A 447 2.38 7.87 -18.13
CA HIS A 447 2.10 8.86 -17.07
C HIS A 447 2.69 8.41 -15.72
N GLU A 448 3.61 9.17 -15.14
CA GLU A 448 4.32 8.79 -13.90
C GLU A 448 3.38 8.65 -12.69
N GLY A 449 2.37 9.51 -12.56
CA GLY A 449 1.36 9.36 -11.51
C GLY A 449 0.59 8.04 -11.60
N ARG A 450 0.39 7.52 -12.83
CA ARG A 450 -0.26 6.22 -13.05
C ARG A 450 0.67 5.08 -12.67
N ARG A 451 1.98 5.19 -12.96
CA ARG A 451 2.99 4.20 -12.53
C ARG A 451 2.96 4.06 -11.02
N VAL A 452 3.06 5.17 -10.28
CA VAL A 452 3.10 5.15 -8.82
C VAL A 452 1.82 4.56 -8.24
N VAL A 453 0.65 5.04 -8.69
CA VAL A 453 -0.65 4.55 -8.19
C VAL A 453 -0.87 3.07 -8.45
N LEU A 454 -0.57 2.60 -9.67
CA LEU A 454 -0.76 1.18 -9.99
C LEU A 454 0.29 0.30 -9.30
N GLY A 455 1.52 0.77 -9.12
CA GLY A 455 2.54 0.07 -8.34
C GLY A 455 2.11 -0.09 -6.88
N GLN A 456 1.64 1.00 -6.26
CA GLN A 456 1.09 0.97 -4.90
C GLN A 456 -0.08 -0.02 -4.77
N LYS A 457 -1.06 0.03 -5.69
CA LYS A 457 -2.22 -0.90 -5.69
C LYS A 457 -1.82 -2.36 -5.92
N ARG A 458 -0.70 -2.62 -6.60
CA ARG A 458 -0.17 -3.98 -6.78
C ARG A 458 0.50 -4.47 -5.52
N MET A 459 1.22 -3.62 -4.80
CA MET A 459 2.02 -4.03 -3.64
C MET A 459 1.23 -4.05 -2.33
N GLN A 460 0.21 -3.21 -2.19
CA GLN A 460 -0.62 -3.17 -0.99
C GLN A 460 -1.86 -4.07 -1.12
N VAL A 461 -2.24 -4.74 -0.04
CA VAL A 461 -3.53 -5.48 0.02
C VAL A 461 -4.69 -4.50 0.08
N VAL A 462 -4.51 -3.44 0.87
CA VAL A 462 -5.48 -2.37 1.03
C VAL A 462 -4.77 -1.05 0.74
N SER A 463 -5.24 -0.37 -0.31
CA SER A 463 -4.83 0.99 -0.63
C SER A 463 -5.93 1.99 -0.29
N ASP A 464 -5.56 3.26 -0.24
CA ASP A 464 -6.50 4.37 -0.15
C ASP A 464 -7.55 4.31 -1.28
N ILE A 465 -8.83 4.40 -0.91
CA ILE A 465 -9.96 4.36 -1.85
C ILE A 465 -10.01 5.56 -2.79
N LEU A 466 -9.31 6.65 -2.43
CA LEU A 466 -9.17 7.88 -3.20
C LEU A 466 -7.80 7.97 -3.90
N LEU A 467 -7.11 6.84 -4.07
CA LEU A 467 -5.82 6.79 -4.77
C LEU A 467 -6.03 6.79 -6.30
N GLY A 468 -5.66 7.89 -6.94
CA GLY A 468 -5.74 8.14 -8.38
C GLY A 468 -4.61 9.04 -8.87
N TRP A 469 -4.67 9.52 -10.11
CA TRP A 469 -3.63 10.38 -10.70
C TRP A 469 -4.23 11.49 -11.57
N THR A 470 -3.45 12.54 -11.83
CA THR A 470 -3.84 13.61 -12.75
C THR A 470 -2.64 14.32 -13.36
N THR A 471 -2.88 15.23 -14.30
CA THR A 471 -1.87 16.13 -14.89
C THR A 471 -2.20 17.57 -14.50
N VAL A 472 -1.22 18.31 -13.97
CA VAL A 472 -1.32 19.76 -13.73
C VAL A 472 -0.23 20.43 -14.55
N ASP A 473 -0.59 21.38 -15.42
CA ASP A 473 0.35 22.11 -16.29
C ASP A 473 1.35 21.21 -17.04
N GLY A 474 0.84 20.12 -17.62
CA GLY A 474 1.62 19.15 -18.38
C GLY A 474 2.52 18.23 -17.54
N ARG A 475 2.47 18.32 -16.21
CA ARG A 475 3.25 17.47 -15.29
C ARG A 475 2.37 16.39 -14.68
N PRO A 476 2.85 15.15 -14.54
CA PRO A 476 2.11 14.06 -13.92
C PRO A 476 2.10 14.14 -12.38
N PHE A 477 0.96 13.89 -11.77
CA PHE A 477 0.73 13.87 -10.33
C PHE A 477 0.00 12.60 -9.90
N GLN A 478 0.28 12.14 -8.68
CA GLN A 478 -0.60 11.25 -7.95
C GLN A 478 -1.54 12.06 -7.03
N VAL A 479 -2.74 11.54 -6.81
CA VAL A 479 -3.76 12.10 -5.93
C VAL A 479 -4.13 11.06 -4.89
N ARG A 480 -4.15 11.45 -3.62
CA ARG A 480 -4.53 10.59 -2.49
C ARG A 480 -5.16 11.40 -1.36
N GLN A 481 -5.82 10.73 -0.43
CA GLN A 481 -6.27 11.35 0.80
C GLN A 481 -5.06 11.78 1.67
N PHE A 482 -5.02 13.06 2.03
CA PHE A 482 -4.03 13.58 2.96
C PHE A 482 -4.47 13.33 4.41
N ARG A 483 -3.54 12.77 5.20
CA ARG A 483 -3.78 12.40 6.61
C ARG A 483 -4.97 11.43 6.74
N ASN A 484 -4.84 10.27 6.08
CA ASN A 484 -5.67 9.09 6.33
C ASN A 484 -5.09 8.26 7.48
N ARG A 485 -5.18 8.79 8.69
CA ARG A 485 -4.67 8.16 9.93
C ARG A 485 -3.20 7.77 9.86
N LYS A 486 -2.38 8.58 9.19
CA LYS A 486 -0.97 8.24 8.92
C LYS A 486 -0.15 8.19 10.21
N GLY A 487 0.55 7.08 10.45
CA GLY A 487 1.57 6.92 11.48
C GLY A 487 2.84 6.30 10.89
N SER A 488 4.00 6.62 11.44
CA SER A 488 5.28 6.02 11.04
C SER A 488 6.10 5.71 12.27
N VAL A 489 6.81 4.59 12.23
CA VAL A 489 7.86 4.29 13.21
C VAL A 489 9.12 5.02 12.77
N ASP A 490 9.83 5.64 13.71
CA ASP A 490 11.15 6.20 13.47
C ASP A 490 12.20 5.16 13.85
N PRO A 491 12.87 4.50 12.88
CA PRO A 491 13.76 3.38 13.17
C PRO A 491 14.99 3.80 13.98
N ALA A 492 15.48 5.02 13.81
CA ALA A 492 16.63 5.54 14.54
C ALA A 492 16.31 5.88 16.02
N ALA A 493 15.02 5.92 16.38
CA ALA A 493 14.56 6.16 17.74
C ALA A 493 14.15 4.87 18.47
N LEU A 494 14.33 3.70 17.85
CA LEU A 494 14.06 2.40 18.47
C LEU A 494 15.22 2.00 19.39
N SER A 495 14.92 1.24 20.44
CA SER A 495 15.99 0.58 21.21
C SER A 495 16.64 -0.53 20.37
N PRO A 496 17.88 -0.95 20.68
CA PRO A 496 18.56 -2.04 19.96
C PRO A 496 17.71 -3.31 19.80
N ASP A 497 17.06 -3.78 20.87
CA ASP A 497 16.18 -4.95 20.82
C ASP A 497 14.96 -4.75 19.90
N GLN A 498 14.43 -3.52 19.83
CA GLN A 498 13.29 -3.20 18.98
C GLN A 498 13.63 -3.15 17.50
N ILE A 499 14.89 -2.87 17.14
CA ILE A 499 15.33 -2.79 15.74
C ILE A 499 15.27 -4.18 15.08
N ASP A 500 15.64 -5.22 15.81
CA ASP A 500 15.60 -6.61 15.35
C ASP A 500 14.15 -7.09 15.12
N ASP A 501 13.28 -6.87 16.11
CA ASP A 501 11.82 -7.08 16.01
C ASP A 501 11.22 -6.35 14.80
N TYR A 502 11.60 -5.08 14.63
CA TYR A 502 11.17 -4.25 13.52
C TYR A 502 11.69 -4.78 12.18
N GLY A 503 12.92 -5.29 12.13
CA GLY A 503 13.52 -5.95 10.98
C GLY A 503 12.70 -7.17 10.55
N ARG A 504 12.33 -8.06 11.48
CA ARG A 504 11.48 -9.23 11.18
C ARG A 504 10.12 -8.82 10.62
N MET A 505 9.47 -7.85 11.26
CA MET A 505 8.17 -7.35 10.80
C MET A 505 8.27 -6.76 9.39
N THR A 506 9.20 -5.84 9.14
CA THR A 506 9.35 -5.18 7.84
C THR A 506 9.77 -6.15 6.73
N GLY A 507 10.62 -7.14 7.03
CA GLY A 507 10.96 -8.21 6.10
C GLY A 507 9.75 -9.07 5.70
N ALA A 508 8.86 -9.38 6.64
CA ALA A 508 7.61 -10.09 6.35
C ALA A 508 6.63 -9.25 5.52
N LEU A 509 6.46 -7.97 5.83
CA LEU A 509 5.63 -7.04 5.06
C LEU A 509 6.12 -6.90 3.62
N LEU A 510 7.44 -6.78 3.42
CA LEU A 510 8.04 -6.70 2.09
C LEU A 510 7.83 -7.99 1.29
N ALA A 511 7.97 -9.16 1.93
CA ALA A 511 7.70 -10.44 1.28
C ALA A 511 6.27 -10.56 0.78
N ARG A 512 5.30 -10.12 1.59
CA ARG A 512 3.89 -10.05 1.15
C ARG A 512 3.75 -9.13 -0.05
N ALA A 513 4.29 -7.91 0.01
CA ALA A 513 4.15 -6.94 -1.06
C ALA A 513 4.69 -7.46 -2.41
N HIS A 514 5.86 -8.11 -2.40
CA HIS A 514 6.40 -8.74 -3.62
C HIS A 514 5.56 -9.92 -4.14
N SER A 515 4.93 -10.69 -3.25
CA SER A 515 4.12 -11.87 -3.61
C SER A 515 2.88 -11.56 -4.45
N HIS A 516 2.43 -10.30 -4.47
CA HIS A 516 1.29 -9.88 -5.29
C HIS A 516 1.62 -9.82 -6.79
N SER A 517 2.90 -9.73 -7.14
CA SER A 517 3.35 -9.59 -8.52
C SER A 517 4.36 -10.65 -8.94
N ALA A 518 5.01 -11.33 -7.99
CA ALA A 518 5.82 -12.51 -8.24
C ALA A 518 5.18 -13.74 -7.60
N ASP A 519 5.22 -14.88 -8.30
CA ASP A 519 4.75 -16.14 -7.72
C ASP A 519 5.61 -16.48 -6.48
N PRO A 520 5.03 -16.56 -5.27
CA PRO A 520 5.80 -16.82 -4.06
C PRO A 520 6.52 -18.17 -4.11
N ARG A 521 6.04 -19.15 -4.90
CA ARG A 521 6.71 -20.43 -5.09
C ARG A 521 8.05 -20.28 -5.79
N LEU A 522 8.18 -19.33 -6.71
CA LEU A 522 9.42 -19.04 -7.43
C LEU A 522 10.50 -18.49 -6.49
N ILE A 523 10.17 -17.42 -5.76
CA ILE A 523 11.09 -16.80 -4.80
C ILE A 523 11.40 -17.77 -3.64
N ALA A 524 10.40 -18.48 -3.09
CA ALA A 524 10.63 -19.48 -2.06
C ALA A 524 11.50 -20.65 -2.55
N GLY A 525 11.33 -21.03 -3.83
CA GLY A 525 12.16 -22.00 -4.55
C GLY A 525 13.62 -21.55 -4.60
N TYR A 526 13.88 -20.28 -4.89
CA TYR A 526 15.22 -19.71 -4.85
C TYR A 526 15.79 -19.62 -3.42
N CYS A 527 15.09 -18.95 -2.50
CA CYS A 527 15.60 -18.68 -1.15
C CYS A 527 15.88 -19.97 -0.35
N GLY A 528 15.05 -21.01 -0.50
CA GLY A 528 15.27 -22.31 0.13
C GLY A 528 14.95 -22.38 1.63
N LYS A 529 15.56 -23.34 2.34
CA LYS A 529 15.24 -23.68 3.75
C LYS A 529 16.25 -23.17 4.77
N ASN A 530 17.53 -23.10 4.40
CA ASN A 530 18.62 -22.66 5.27
C ASN A 530 18.80 -21.13 5.18
N GLU A 531 19.72 -20.63 6.00
CA GLU A 531 19.98 -19.20 6.25
C GLU A 531 21.08 -18.61 5.35
N GLU A 532 21.62 -19.39 4.40
CA GLU A 532 22.71 -18.95 3.51
C GLU A 532 22.42 -17.64 2.75
N LEU A 533 21.16 -17.41 2.34
CA LEU A 533 20.76 -16.13 1.76
C LEU A 533 20.71 -15.02 2.82
N ASP A 534 20.19 -15.34 3.99
CA ASP A 534 19.97 -14.39 5.09
C ASP A 534 21.33 -13.86 5.58
N GLU A 535 22.31 -14.75 5.74
CA GLU A 535 23.71 -14.43 6.08
C GLU A 535 24.39 -13.56 4.99
N ALA A 536 24.18 -13.89 3.71
CA ALA A 536 24.76 -13.14 2.60
C ALA A 536 24.18 -11.72 2.50
N ILE A 537 22.86 -11.57 2.68
CA ILE A 537 22.19 -10.26 2.71
C ILE A 537 22.64 -9.46 3.94
N ALA A 538 22.83 -10.08 5.10
CA ALA A 538 23.37 -9.41 6.28
C ALA A 538 24.80 -8.90 6.05
N ALA A 539 25.67 -9.71 5.44
CA ALA A 539 27.03 -9.31 5.11
C ALA A 539 27.07 -8.15 4.08
N PHE A 540 26.23 -8.23 3.05
CA PHE A 540 26.04 -7.15 2.09
C PHE A 540 25.56 -5.87 2.78
N ALA A 541 24.57 -5.96 3.67
CA ALA A 541 23.97 -4.82 4.34
C ALA A 541 24.98 -4.03 5.17
N VAL A 542 25.86 -4.71 5.90
CA VAL A 542 26.97 -4.08 6.65
C VAL A 542 27.94 -3.40 5.69
N THR A 543 28.42 -4.12 4.67
CA THR A 543 29.36 -3.57 3.67
C THR A 543 28.80 -2.35 2.96
N TYR A 544 27.51 -2.38 2.61
CA TYR A 544 26.86 -1.27 1.93
C TYR A 544 26.53 -0.12 2.88
N ALA A 545 26.29 -0.39 4.17
CA ALA A 545 26.16 0.65 5.19
C ALA A 545 27.46 1.45 5.31
N ASP A 546 28.62 0.78 5.35
CA ASP A 546 29.94 1.44 5.36
C ASP A 546 30.15 2.30 4.11
N ARG A 547 29.76 1.80 2.92
CA ARG A 547 29.79 2.60 1.68
C ARG A 547 28.88 3.84 1.76
N THR A 548 27.70 3.68 2.35
CA THR A 548 26.74 4.77 2.51
C THR A 548 27.26 5.84 3.47
N GLU A 549 27.93 5.44 4.56
CA GLU A 549 28.61 6.36 5.47
C GLU A 549 29.73 7.13 4.75
N ALA A 550 30.56 6.46 3.97
CA ALA A 550 31.59 7.12 3.16
C ALA A 550 31.02 8.09 2.11
N ASP A 551 29.90 7.74 1.44
CA ASP A 551 29.19 8.63 0.52
C ASP A 551 28.59 9.85 1.26
N HIS A 552 28.07 9.64 2.47
CA HIS A 552 27.53 10.70 3.30
C HIS A 552 28.63 11.66 3.77
N GLU A 553 29.79 11.14 4.20
CA GLU A 553 30.96 11.95 4.55
C GLU A 553 31.43 12.82 3.38
N GLU A 554 31.43 12.28 2.16
CA GLU A 554 31.73 13.02 0.95
C GLU A 554 30.74 14.17 0.73
N LEU A 555 29.43 13.91 0.87
CA LEU A 555 28.41 14.95 0.78
C LEU A 555 28.60 16.04 1.84
N VAL A 556 28.86 15.67 3.09
CA VAL A 556 29.10 16.62 4.20
C VAL A 556 30.35 17.46 3.94
N ALA A 557 31.42 16.86 3.44
CA ALA A 557 32.64 17.59 3.06
C ALA A 557 32.38 18.59 1.92
N ALA A 558 31.56 18.20 0.93
CA ALA A 558 31.16 19.08 -0.17
C ALA A 558 30.29 20.27 0.31
N VAL A 559 29.39 20.03 1.27
CA VAL A 559 28.62 21.11 1.91
C VAL A 559 29.56 22.07 2.66
N ARG A 560 30.49 21.54 3.46
CA ARG A 560 31.43 22.34 4.24
C ARG A 560 32.37 23.19 3.37
N THR A 561 32.76 22.68 2.21
CA THR A 561 33.63 23.38 1.26
C THR A 561 32.86 24.32 0.32
N GLY A 562 31.52 24.33 0.38
CA GLY A 562 30.68 25.16 -0.47
C GLY A 562 30.51 24.64 -1.91
N ARG A 563 30.91 23.40 -2.20
CA ARG A 563 30.69 22.77 -3.52
C ARG A 563 29.19 22.59 -3.80
N ILE A 564 28.40 22.28 -2.77
CA ILE A 564 26.95 22.13 -2.87
C ILE A 564 26.26 22.89 -1.74
N ALA A 565 25.20 23.63 -2.06
CA ALA A 565 24.45 24.41 -1.08
C ALA A 565 23.54 23.52 -0.22
N ALA A 566 23.49 23.78 1.08
CA ALA A 566 22.62 23.08 2.03
C ALA A 566 22.05 24.03 3.09
N GLU A 567 20.83 23.75 3.53
CA GLU A 567 20.20 24.40 4.69
C GLU A 567 20.10 23.37 5.82
N LEU A 568 20.99 23.47 6.81
CA LEU A 568 21.10 22.50 7.91
C LEU A 568 20.05 22.79 8.99
N GLY A 569 19.51 21.72 9.60
CA GLY A 569 18.59 21.82 10.74
C GLY A 569 17.11 22.03 10.39
N VAL A 570 16.68 21.69 9.16
CA VAL A 570 15.34 21.97 8.60
C VAL A 570 14.51 20.73 8.23
#